data_AF-A0AAE3U5H1-F1
#
_entry.id   AF-A0AAE3U5H1-F1
#
_cell.length_a   1.000
_cell.length_b   1.000
_cell.length_c   1.000
_cell.angle_alpha   90.00
_cell.angle_beta   90.00
_cell.angle_gamma   90.00
#
_symmetry.space_group_name_H-M   'P 1'
#
loop_
_entity.id
_entity.type
_entity.pdbx_description
1 polymer ?
#
loop_
_entity_poly.entity_id
_entity_poly.type
_entity_poly.pdbx_seq_one_letter_code
_entity_poly.pdbx_strand_id
1 'polypeptide(L)'
;MSKPGTMRRLLFLGDSHTKYFVYAARKGLLGERQTSSCIVFGATARGLTNPQSRTGALLKFNEFLAQQPDRSVLLLHLGEVDCGFVIWYQAQEHARSIQSQMAQSVDSYFAFIDEIRNRYRHTLLVTGATVPTIRDGTDWGEVAHMRRKVTATLSDRTNLTLDFNEELRIQCTGRSIEYLDITSQLLDPVTGVVDNGFRNPDEADHHLNKRVVAPIWANTLNPVLDRLSW
;
A
#
# COMPACT_ATOMS: atom_id res chain seq x y z
N MET A 1 31.10 20.63 11.54
CA MET A 1 30.16 19.62 11.00
C MET A 1 28.98 19.53 11.95
N SER A 2 27.83 20.09 11.58
CA SER A 2 26.59 19.96 12.33
C SER A 2 26.13 18.50 12.31
N LYS A 3 25.68 17.96 13.45
CA LYS A 3 25.00 16.65 13.51
C LYS A 3 23.86 16.64 12.47
N PRO A 4 23.58 15.51 11.78
CA PRO A 4 22.40 15.40 10.94
C PRO A 4 21.18 15.85 11.75
N GLY A 5 20.54 16.92 11.28
CA GLY A 5 19.56 17.65 12.06
C GLY A 5 18.38 16.77 12.48
N THR A 6 17.82 17.14 13.63
CA THR A 6 16.59 16.68 14.29
C THR A 6 15.31 16.87 13.46
N MET A 7 15.40 16.93 12.13
CA MET A 7 14.29 17.27 11.26
C MET A 7 13.53 16.01 10.88
N ARG A 8 12.33 15.86 11.45
CA ARG A 8 11.45 14.74 11.13
C ARG A 8 11.01 14.80 9.66
N ARG A 9 10.86 13.62 9.07
CA ARG A 9 10.34 13.45 7.71
C ARG A 9 9.08 12.61 7.71
N LEU A 10 8.23 12.84 6.73
CA LEU A 10 7.16 11.94 6.35
C LEU A 10 7.70 10.96 5.30
N LEU A 11 7.80 9.70 5.70
CA LEU A 11 8.37 8.62 4.91
C LEU A 11 7.24 7.82 4.27
N PHE A 12 7.30 7.61 2.97
CA PHE A 12 6.37 6.73 2.25
C PHE A 12 7.09 5.44 1.85
N LEU A 13 6.53 4.30 2.23
CA LEU A 13 7.09 2.98 1.96
C LEU A 13 6.03 2.11 1.29
N GLY A 14 6.37 1.50 0.16
CA GLY A 14 5.44 0.62 -0.52
C GLY A 14 5.79 0.31 -1.97
N ASP A 15 4.78 -0.06 -2.74
CA ASP A 15 4.88 -0.31 -4.17
C ASP A 15 4.56 0.96 -4.99
N SER A 16 4.33 0.80 -6.29
CA SER A 16 4.04 1.90 -7.22
C SER A 16 2.78 2.70 -6.90
N HIS A 17 1.83 2.16 -6.13
CA HIS A 17 0.64 2.88 -5.63
C HIS A 17 0.99 3.96 -4.59
N THR A 18 2.17 3.88 -3.97
CA THR A 18 2.72 4.93 -3.10
C THR A 18 2.92 6.27 -3.84
N LYS A 19 2.93 6.26 -5.18
CA LYS A 19 3.03 7.48 -6.01
C LYS A 19 1.92 8.49 -5.74
N TYR A 20 0.77 8.09 -5.18
CA TYR A 20 -0.30 9.03 -4.80
C TYR A 20 0.17 10.00 -3.70
N PHE A 21 0.87 9.49 -2.69
CA PHE A 21 1.40 10.29 -1.59
C PHE A 21 2.54 11.20 -2.04
N VAL A 22 3.42 10.67 -2.90
CA VAL A 22 4.50 11.47 -3.51
C VAL A 22 3.92 12.61 -4.35
N TYR A 23 2.85 12.33 -5.11
CA TYR A 23 2.14 13.36 -5.86
C TYR A 23 1.49 14.38 -4.93
N ALA A 24 0.79 13.94 -3.88
CA ALA A 24 0.16 14.82 -2.88
C ALA A 24 1.18 15.77 -2.23
N ALA A 25 2.32 15.23 -1.77
CA ALA A 25 3.42 16.00 -1.20
C ALA A 25 3.96 17.06 -2.18
N ARG A 26 4.26 16.67 -3.42
CA ARG A 26 4.75 17.60 -4.47
C ARG A 26 3.76 18.69 -4.84
N LYS A 27 2.47 18.47 -4.59
CA LYS A 27 1.40 19.45 -4.81
C LYS A 27 1.10 20.29 -3.56
N GLY A 28 1.86 20.13 -2.48
CA GLY A 28 1.64 20.85 -1.22
C GLY A 28 0.39 20.39 -0.46
N LEU A 29 -0.25 19.29 -0.87
CA LEU A 29 -1.49 18.80 -0.25
C LEU A 29 -1.24 18.21 1.15
N LEU A 30 0.00 17.84 1.46
CA LEU A 30 0.40 17.32 2.77
C LEU A 30 1.11 18.39 3.64
N GLY A 31 0.87 19.67 3.34
CA GLY A 31 1.54 20.80 3.98
C GLY A 31 3.03 20.92 3.63
N GLU A 32 3.76 21.77 4.36
CA GLU A 32 5.19 22.05 4.15
C GLU A 32 6.13 20.96 4.72
N ARG A 33 5.65 19.71 4.82
CA ARG A 33 6.40 18.61 5.42
C ARG A 33 7.51 18.12 4.48
N GLN A 34 8.69 17.88 5.04
CA GLN A 34 9.74 17.17 4.31
C GLN A 34 9.35 15.71 4.11
N THR A 35 9.43 15.25 2.86
CA THR A 35 9.05 13.89 2.49
C THR A 35 10.22 13.11 1.90
N SER A 36 10.18 11.79 2.07
CA SER A 36 11.08 10.85 1.38
C SER A 36 10.30 9.58 1.09
N SER A 37 10.63 8.88 0.01
CA SER A 37 9.87 7.69 -0.39
C SER A 37 10.78 6.58 -0.86
N CYS A 38 10.47 5.34 -0.49
CA CYS A 38 11.05 4.14 -1.08
C CYS A 38 9.93 3.35 -1.76
N ILE A 39 9.95 3.39 -3.09
CA ILE A 39 8.96 2.74 -3.96
C ILE A 39 9.63 1.55 -4.62
N VAL A 40 9.17 0.34 -4.29
CA VAL A 40 9.66 -0.90 -4.89
C VAL A 40 8.54 -1.48 -5.76
N PHE A 41 8.68 -1.36 -7.07
CA PHE A 41 7.69 -1.87 -8.03
C PHE A 41 7.45 -3.37 -7.85
N GLY A 42 6.17 -3.76 -7.75
CA GLY A 42 5.76 -5.14 -7.51
C GLY A 42 6.05 -5.66 -6.10
N ALA A 43 6.42 -4.79 -5.15
CA ALA A 43 6.53 -5.18 -3.75
C ALA A 43 5.19 -5.74 -3.26
N THR A 44 5.28 -6.78 -2.44
CA THR A 44 4.13 -7.51 -1.89
C THR A 44 4.34 -7.65 -0.40
N ALA A 45 3.24 -7.70 0.36
CA ALA A 45 3.25 -7.98 1.78
C ALA A 45 3.94 -9.33 2.07
N ARG A 46 3.59 -10.36 1.29
CA ARG A 46 4.24 -11.68 1.38
C ARG A 46 5.75 -11.64 1.10
N GLY A 47 6.19 -10.71 0.25
CA GLY A 47 7.61 -10.52 -0.06
C GLY A 47 8.42 -9.95 1.09
N LEU A 48 7.78 -9.34 2.10
CA LEU A 48 8.46 -8.67 3.21
C LEU A 48 9.09 -9.61 4.23
N THR A 49 8.77 -10.90 4.21
CA THR A 49 9.42 -11.92 5.04
C THR A 49 10.39 -12.79 4.26
N ASN A 50 10.55 -12.52 2.95
CA ASN A 50 11.43 -13.27 2.07
C ASN A 50 12.57 -12.38 1.54
N PRO A 51 13.78 -12.47 2.14
CA PRO A 51 14.96 -11.75 1.66
C PRO A 51 15.35 -12.06 0.21
N GLN A 52 14.93 -13.22 -0.30
CA GLN A 52 15.16 -13.68 -1.68
C GLN A 52 13.96 -13.39 -2.60
N SER A 53 13.00 -12.56 -2.17
CA SER A 53 11.89 -12.15 -3.01
C SER A 53 12.40 -11.50 -4.30
N ARG A 54 11.71 -11.74 -5.42
CA ARG A 54 12.11 -11.24 -6.74
C ARG A 54 12.35 -9.73 -6.79
N THR A 55 11.62 -8.96 -5.99
CA THR A 55 11.73 -7.49 -5.96
C THR A 55 12.81 -6.99 -4.99
N GLY A 56 13.23 -7.82 -4.03
CA GLY A 56 14.14 -7.45 -2.94
C GLY A 56 13.56 -6.36 -2.03
N ALA A 57 12.23 -6.29 -1.90
CA ALA A 57 11.56 -5.20 -1.19
C ALA A 57 12.02 -5.05 0.27
N LEU A 58 12.14 -6.16 1.00
CA LEU A 58 12.61 -6.17 2.38
C LEU A 58 13.98 -5.48 2.54
N LEU A 59 14.96 -5.88 1.72
CA LEU A 59 16.32 -5.30 1.76
C LEU A 59 16.30 -3.80 1.45
N LYS A 60 15.64 -3.40 0.36
CA LYS A 60 15.54 -1.99 -0.05
C LYS A 60 14.81 -1.13 0.98
N PHE A 61 13.79 -1.67 1.64
CA PHE A 61 13.08 -0.98 2.70
C PHE A 61 13.98 -0.80 3.92
N ASN A 62 14.67 -1.85 4.37
CA ASN A 62 15.60 -1.77 5.49
C ASN A 62 16.76 -0.79 5.23
N GLU A 63 17.37 -0.85 4.03
CA GLU A 63 18.41 0.09 3.62
C GLU A 63 17.92 1.54 3.60
N PHE A 64 16.71 1.78 3.07
CA PHE A 64 16.11 3.11 3.07
C PHE A 64 15.87 3.62 4.50
N LEU A 65 15.23 2.81 5.34
CA LEU A 65 14.90 3.17 6.73
C LEU A 65 16.17 3.42 7.55
N ALA A 66 17.23 2.65 7.34
CA ALA A 66 18.52 2.84 8.01
C ALA A 66 19.12 4.24 7.79
N GLN A 67 18.81 4.88 6.66
CA GLN A 67 19.30 6.21 6.29
C GLN A 67 18.38 7.36 6.74
N GLN A 68 17.21 7.07 7.31
CA GLN A 68 16.25 8.11 7.69
C GLN A 68 16.49 8.66 9.10
N PRO A 69 16.13 9.92 9.38
CA PRO A 69 16.19 10.48 10.73
C PRO A 69 15.30 9.71 11.69
N ASP A 70 15.78 9.56 12.92
CA ASP A 70 14.96 9.03 14.01
C ASP A 70 13.76 9.95 14.28
N ARG A 71 12.66 9.37 14.78
CA ARG A 71 11.36 10.04 15.01
C ARG A 71 10.61 10.48 13.76
N SER A 72 11.04 10.11 12.56
CA SER A 72 10.25 10.30 11.33
C SER A 72 8.88 9.60 11.42
N VAL A 73 7.89 10.11 10.68
CA VAL A 73 6.59 9.46 10.50
C VAL A 73 6.68 8.54 9.31
N LEU A 74 6.37 7.26 9.50
CA LEU A 74 6.40 6.23 8.47
C LEU A 74 4.99 5.85 8.06
N LEU A 75 4.69 5.94 6.78
CA LEU A 75 3.46 5.46 6.18
C LEU A 75 3.75 4.26 5.28
N LEU A 76 3.15 3.11 5.60
CA LEU A 76 3.26 1.88 4.82
C LEU A 76 2.00 1.67 3.97
N HIS A 77 2.19 1.44 2.67
CA HIS A 77 1.13 1.23 1.68
C HIS A 77 1.48 0.07 0.75
N LEU A 78 0.91 -1.10 1.03
CA LEU A 78 1.13 -2.34 0.28
C LEU A 78 -0.12 -3.22 0.32
N GLY A 79 -0.21 -4.14 -0.63
CA GLY A 79 -1.21 -5.20 -0.65
C GLY A 79 -2.01 -5.27 -1.95
N GLU A 80 -1.93 -4.26 -2.83
CA GLU A 80 -2.62 -4.30 -4.13
C GLU A 80 -2.08 -5.47 -4.97
N VAL A 81 -0.76 -5.66 -5.02
CA VAL A 81 -0.15 -6.76 -5.77
C VAL A 81 -0.51 -8.12 -5.15
N ASP A 82 -0.64 -8.19 -3.82
CA ASP A 82 -1.07 -9.40 -3.12
C ASP A 82 -2.50 -9.79 -3.49
N CYS A 83 -3.44 -8.85 -3.34
CA CYS A 83 -4.87 -9.05 -3.58
C CYS A 83 -5.22 -9.13 -5.06
N GLY A 84 -4.45 -8.44 -5.91
CA GLY A 84 -4.65 -8.41 -7.35
C GLY A 84 -4.08 -9.63 -8.07
N PHE A 85 -3.07 -10.30 -7.49
CA PHE A 85 -2.36 -11.40 -8.16
C PHE A 85 -1.82 -12.49 -7.25
N VAL A 86 -0.94 -12.18 -6.28
CA VAL A 86 -0.13 -13.20 -5.60
C VAL A 86 -0.97 -14.23 -4.86
N ILE A 87 -2.00 -13.79 -4.14
CA ILE A 87 -2.88 -14.67 -3.36
C ILE A 87 -3.59 -15.66 -4.28
N TRP A 88 -4.16 -15.18 -5.40
CA TRP A 88 -4.85 -15.99 -6.40
C TRP A 88 -3.92 -16.99 -7.07
N TYR A 89 -2.76 -16.51 -7.52
CA TYR A 89 -1.77 -17.35 -8.19
C TYR A 89 -1.33 -18.50 -7.27
N GLN A 90 -1.05 -18.20 -6.00
CA GLN A 90 -0.57 -19.18 -5.05
C GLN A 90 -1.66 -20.18 -4.63
N ALA A 91 -2.91 -19.72 -4.50
CA ALA A 91 -4.05 -20.61 -4.25
C ALA A 91 -4.26 -21.60 -5.39
N GLN A 92 -4.19 -21.14 -6.64
CA GLN A 92 -4.31 -21.98 -7.83
C GLN A 92 -3.16 -22.98 -7.99
N GLU A 93 -1.90 -22.52 -7.92
CA GLU A 93 -0.73 -23.36 -8.18
C GLU A 93 -0.47 -24.40 -7.09
N HIS A 94 -0.84 -24.10 -5.85
CA HIS A 94 -0.54 -24.96 -4.69
C HIS A 94 -1.79 -25.59 -4.05
N ALA A 95 -2.96 -25.48 -4.70
CA ALA A 95 -4.25 -25.99 -4.20
C ALA A 95 -4.55 -25.59 -2.74
N ARG A 96 -4.25 -24.33 -2.39
CA ARG A 96 -4.51 -23.74 -1.07
C ARG A 96 -5.71 -22.81 -1.12
N SER A 97 -6.37 -22.59 0.00
CA SER A 97 -7.50 -21.65 0.06
C SER A 97 -7.00 -20.20 -0.07
N ILE A 98 -7.80 -19.35 -0.70
CA ILE A 98 -7.57 -17.90 -0.79
C ILE A 98 -7.38 -17.29 0.59
N GLN A 99 -8.21 -17.70 1.56
CA GLN A 99 -8.15 -17.23 2.94
C GLN A 99 -6.81 -17.57 3.60
N SER A 100 -6.28 -18.77 3.39
CA SER A 100 -4.96 -19.15 3.94
C SER A 100 -3.83 -18.32 3.34
N GLN A 101 -3.93 -17.98 2.05
CA GLN A 101 -2.93 -17.17 1.35
C GLN A 101 -3.03 -15.70 1.77
N MET A 102 -4.24 -15.18 1.97
CA MET A 102 -4.48 -13.86 2.54
C MET A 102 -3.88 -13.74 3.94
N ALA A 103 -4.17 -14.70 4.83
CA ALA A 103 -3.60 -14.74 6.18
C ALA A 103 -2.07 -14.72 6.15
N GLN A 104 -1.44 -15.52 5.28
CA GLN A 104 0.02 -15.51 5.11
C GLN A 104 0.59 -14.15 4.66
N SER A 105 -0.11 -13.45 3.75
CA SER A 105 0.29 -12.10 3.34
C SER A 105 0.14 -11.09 4.48
N VAL A 106 -0.96 -11.14 5.25
CA VAL A 106 -1.19 -10.29 6.42
C VAL A 106 -0.14 -10.57 7.50
N ASP A 107 0.12 -11.83 7.83
CA ASP A 107 1.15 -12.23 8.81
C ASP A 107 2.53 -11.71 8.41
N SER A 108 2.86 -11.79 7.11
CA SER A 108 4.13 -11.26 6.59
C SER A 108 4.21 -9.73 6.68
N TYR A 109 3.10 -9.04 6.42
CA TYR A 109 2.97 -7.59 6.60
C TYR A 109 3.28 -7.19 8.05
N PHE A 110 2.66 -7.88 9.00
CA PHE A 110 2.79 -7.53 10.41
C PHE A 110 4.09 -8.02 11.04
N ALA A 111 4.69 -9.11 10.54
CA ALA A 111 6.05 -9.48 10.91
C ALA A 111 7.04 -8.35 10.61
N PHE A 112 6.97 -7.75 9.42
CA PHE A 112 7.80 -6.60 9.06
C PHE A 112 7.50 -5.37 9.94
N ILE A 113 6.22 -5.08 10.21
CA ILE A 113 5.85 -4.01 11.15
C ILE A 113 6.46 -4.25 12.52
N ASP A 114 6.36 -5.47 13.05
CA ASP A 114 6.82 -5.81 14.39
C ASP A 114 8.35 -5.72 14.50
N GLU A 115 9.10 -5.90 13.42
CA GLU A 115 10.54 -5.63 13.35
C GLU A 115 10.88 -4.14 13.47
N ILE A 116 10.11 -3.26 12.82
CA ILE A 116 10.44 -1.83 12.73
C ILE A 116 9.72 -0.96 13.79
N ARG A 117 8.68 -1.48 14.45
CA ARG A 117 7.78 -0.68 15.33
C ARG A 117 8.48 -0.01 16.50
N ASN A 118 9.57 -0.58 17.01
CA ASN A 118 10.30 0.02 18.13
C ASN A 118 10.94 1.35 17.71
N ARG A 119 11.39 1.45 16.46
CA ARG A 119 11.97 2.67 15.90
C ARG A 119 10.94 3.73 15.58
N TYR A 120 9.76 3.33 15.11
CA TYR A 120 8.67 4.22 14.68
C TYR A 120 7.51 4.22 15.67
N ARG A 121 7.81 4.02 16.96
CA ARG A 121 6.79 3.93 18.01
C ARG A 121 5.99 5.25 18.04
N HIS A 122 4.67 5.15 17.92
CA HIS A 122 3.73 6.28 17.82
C HIS A 122 3.82 7.13 16.54
N THR A 123 4.66 6.75 15.57
CA THR A 123 4.82 7.47 14.29
C THR A 123 4.71 6.54 13.07
N LEU A 124 4.26 5.30 13.26
CA LEU A 124 3.95 4.35 12.19
C LEU A 124 2.46 4.42 11.86
N LEU A 125 2.17 4.62 10.58
CA LEU A 125 0.84 4.65 9.98
C LEU A 125 0.74 3.53 8.95
N VAL A 126 -0.40 2.85 8.92
CA VAL A 126 -0.73 1.85 7.90
C VAL A 126 -1.91 2.36 7.09
N THR A 127 -1.89 2.07 5.81
CA THR A 127 -3.01 2.38 4.91
C THR A 127 -3.62 1.12 4.33
N GLY A 128 -4.91 1.18 4.01
CA GLY A 128 -5.56 0.16 3.20
C GLY A 128 -4.88 0.01 1.85
N ALA A 129 -4.78 -1.23 1.36
CA ALA A 129 -4.32 -1.53 0.02
C ALA A 129 -5.26 -0.89 -1.02
N THR A 130 -4.68 -0.46 -2.14
CA THR A 130 -5.45 0.09 -3.25
C THR A 130 -6.31 -1.01 -3.88
N VAL A 131 -7.59 -0.74 -4.11
CA VAL A 131 -8.47 -1.63 -4.87
C VAL A 131 -8.02 -1.77 -6.32
N PRO A 132 -8.14 -2.97 -6.91
CA PRO A 132 -7.71 -3.21 -8.28
C PRO A 132 -8.54 -2.37 -9.25
N THR A 133 -7.89 -1.86 -10.30
CA THR A 133 -8.60 -1.14 -11.36
C THR A 133 -8.82 -2.01 -12.59
N ILE A 134 -7.91 -2.90 -12.94
CA ILE A 134 -7.89 -3.50 -14.28
C ILE A 134 -9.16 -4.34 -14.54
N ARG A 135 -9.87 -4.02 -15.63
CA ARG A 135 -11.14 -4.66 -16.01
C ARG A 135 -10.94 -6.11 -16.42
N ASP A 136 -12.00 -6.90 -16.35
CA ASP A 136 -11.97 -8.29 -16.81
C ASP A 136 -11.83 -8.35 -18.34
N GLY A 137 -11.10 -9.36 -18.83
CA GLY A 137 -10.79 -9.50 -20.27
C GLY A 137 -9.77 -8.49 -20.83
N THR A 138 -9.16 -7.63 -20.00
CA THR A 138 -8.07 -6.75 -20.44
C THR A 138 -6.76 -7.51 -20.56
N ASP A 139 -6.30 -7.70 -21.80
CA ASP A 139 -5.07 -8.44 -22.16
C ASP A 139 -3.88 -7.54 -22.53
N TRP A 140 -4.02 -6.23 -22.38
CA TRP A 140 -2.98 -5.22 -22.63
C TRP A 140 -2.61 -4.44 -21.36
N GLY A 141 -1.47 -3.74 -21.40
CA GLY A 141 -0.93 -2.99 -20.26
C GLY A 141 0.16 -3.73 -19.48
N GLU A 142 0.77 -3.02 -18.52
CA GLU A 142 2.03 -3.44 -17.88
C GLU A 142 1.96 -4.81 -17.17
N VAL A 143 0.80 -5.15 -16.60
CA VAL A 143 0.61 -6.37 -15.80
C VAL A 143 -0.24 -7.44 -16.48
N ALA A 144 -0.60 -7.26 -17.76
CA ALA A 144 -1.45 -8.19 -18.50
C ALA A 144 -0.91 -9.63 -18.52
N HIS A 145 0.42 -9.78 -18.64
CA HIS A 145 1.08 -11.07 -18.64
C HIS A 145 0.94 -11.84 -17.32
N MET A 146 0.85 -11.14 -16.19
CA MET A 146 0.64 -11.75 -14.87
C MET A 146 -0.82 -12.17 -14.72
N ARG A 147 -1.78 -11.35 -15.19
CA ARG A 147 -3.21 -11.63 -15.09
C ARG A 147 -3.65 -12.88 -15.85
N ARG A 148 -3.03 -13.20 -16.99
CA ARG A 148 -3.33 -14.45 -17.72
C ARG A 148 -3.11 -15.72 -16.90
N LYS A 149 -2.43 -15.63 -15.74
CA LYS A 149 -2.19 -16.76 -14.85
C LYS A 149 -3.25 -16.93 -13.76
N VAL A 150 -4.20 -16.01 -13.61
CA VAL A 150 -5.23 -16.07 -12.56
C VAL A 150 -6.63 -15.86 -13.15
N THR A 151 -7.62 -16.60 -12.64
CA THR A 151 -9.01 -16.55 -13.15
C THR A 151 -9.91 -15.57 -12.41
N ALA A 152 -9.38 -14.91 -11.38
CA ALA A 152 -10.14 -14.00 -10.51
C ALA A 152 -10.64 -12.77 -11.27
N THR A 153 -11.93 -12.46 -11.11
CA THR A 153 -12.57 -11.28 -11.70
C THR A 153 -12.15 -9.99 -10.99
N LEU A 154 -12.54 -8.84 -11.52
CA LEU A 154 -12.37 -7.56 -10.85
C LEU A 154 -13.15 -7.52 -9.53
N SER A 155 -14.35 -8.09 -9.50
CA SER A 155 -15.17 -8.17 -8.29
C SER A 155 -14.49 -9.07 -7.24
N ASP A 156 -14.00 -10.25 -7.63
CA ASP A 156 -13.29 -11.15 -6.72
C ASP A 156 -12.08 -10.49 -6.08
N ARG A 157 -11.24 -9.84 -6.90
CA ARG A 157 -10.04 -9.14 -6.41
C ARG A 157 -10.41 -7.94 -5.53
N THR A 158 -11.50 -7.23 -5.85
CA THR A 158 -11.99 -6.12 -5.01
C THR A 158 -12.45 -6.63 -3.66
N ASN A 159 -13.26 -7.69 -3.62
CA ASN A 159 -13.73 -8.30 -2.38
C ASN A 159 -12.55 -8.78 -1.52
N LEU A 160 -11.56 -9.44 -2.13
CA LEU A 160 -10.34 -9.83 -1.42
C LEU A 160 -9.58 -8.63 -0.86
N THR A 161 -9.49 -7.51 -1.59
CA THR A 161 -8.88 -6.28 -1.06
C THR A 161 -9.65 -5.73 0.13
N LEU A 162 -10.99 -5.78 0.10
CA LEU A 162 -11.81 -5.35 1.24
C LEU A 162 -11.56 -6.21 2.48
N ASP A 163 -11.55 -7.53 2.31
CA ASP A 163 -11.25 -8.47 3.40
C ASP A 163 -9.83 -8.27 3.93
N PHE A 164 -8.85 -8.07 3.05
CA PHE A 164 -7.46 -7.79 3.41
C PHE A 164 -7.33 -6.49 4.21
N ASN A 165 -7.99 -5.42 3.75
CA ASN A 165 -7.98 -4.11 4.40
C ASN A 165 -8.66 -4.15 5.77
N GLU A 166 -9.74 -4.91 5.92
CA GLU A 166 -10.37 -5.13 7.22
C GLU A 166 -9.41 -5.86 8.18
N GLU A 167 -8.67 -6.86 7.71
CA GLU A 167 -7.68 -7.51 8.56
C GLU A 167 -6.50 -6.60 8.91
N LEU A 168 -6.04 -5.75 7.98
CA LEU A 168 -5.06 -4.71 8.32
C LEU A 168 -5.58 -3.79 9.43
N ARG A 169 -6.85 -3.36 9.35
CA ARG A 169 -7.49 -2.52 10.36
C ARG A 169 -7.53 -3.21 11.73
N ILE A 170 -7.94 -4.47 11.77
CA ILE A 170 -8.01 -5.28 13.01
C ILE A 170 -6.62 -5.40 13.64
N GLN A 171 -5.62 -5.80 12.85
CA GLN A 171 -4.26 -6.01 13.32
C GLN A 171 -3.56 -4.72 13.75
N CYS A 172 -3.84 -3.60 13.08
CA CYS A 172 -3.38 -2.27 13.48
C CYS A 172 -4.01 -1.82 14.81
N THR A 173 -5.33 -2.01 14.96
CA THR A 173 -6.06 -1.70 16.19
C THR A 173 -5.46 -2.46 17.38
N GLY A 174 -5.23 -3.77 17.22
CA GLY A 174 -4.59 -4.61 18.25
C GLY A 174 -3.16 -4.20 18.61
N ARG A 175 -2.46 -3.46 17.73
CA ARG A 175 -1.10 -2.96 17.95
C ARG A 175 -1.03 -1.48 18.35
N SER A 176 -2.18 -0.80 18.46
CA SER A 176 -2.27 0.65 18.64
C SER A 176 -1.51 1.42 17.54
N ILE A 177 -1.65 0.94 16.30
CA ILE A 177 -1.13 1.58 15.08
C ILE A 177 -2.31 2.28 14.40
N GLU A 178 -2.09 3.51 13.95
CA GLU A 178 -3.10 4.26 13.20
C GLU A 178 -3.30 3.62 11.81
N TYR A 179 -4.56 3.30 11.49
CA TYR A 179 -4.98 2.74 10.22
C TYR A 179 -5.84 3.74 9.46
N LEU A 180 -5.54 3.95 8.18
CA LEU A 180 -6.22 4.92 7.32
C LEU A 180 -6.65 4.30 6.00
N ASP A 181 -7.88 4.56 5.59
CA ASP A 181 -8.46 3.93 4.40
C ASP A 181 -9.36 4.92 3.66
N ILE A 182 -9.35 4.84 2.33
CA ILE A 182 -10.22 5.62 1.44
C ILE A 182 -11.10 4.74 0.56
N THR A 183 -10.99 3.41 0.68
CA THR A 183 -11.58 2.43 -0.23
C THR A 183 -13.08 2.63 -0.41
N SER A 184 -13.83 2.85 0.66
CA SER A 184 -15.28 3.09 0.59
C SER A 184 -15.65 4.34 -0.23
N GLN A 185 -14.75 5.32 -0.34
CA GLN A 185 -14.94 6.52 -1.15
C GLN A 185 -14.65 6.28 -2.65
N LEU A 186 -13.99 5.17 -2.98
CA LEU A 186 -13.54 4.85 -4.34
C LEU A 186 -14.46 3.86 -5.06
N LEU A 187 -15.35 3.17 -4.35
CA LEU A 187 -16.22 2.16 -4.92
C LEU A 187 -17.48 2.78 -5.52
N ASP A 188 -17.89 2.27 -6.67
CA ASP A 188 -19.22 2.50 -7.22
C ASP A 188 -20.23 1.69 -6.40
N PRO A 189 -21.30 2.33 -5.86
CA PRO A 189 -22.22 1.70 -4.92
C PRO A 189 -23.13 0.64 -5.56
N VAL A 190 -23.22 0.59 -6.89
CA VAL A 190 -24.05 -0.38 -7.62
C VAL A 190 -23.26 -1.64 -7.95
N THR A 191 -22.02 -1.46 -8.41
CA THR A 191 -21.16 -2.55 -8.91
C THR A 191 -20.23 -3.11 -7.84
N GLY A 192 -19.96 -2.35 -6.77
CA GLY A 192 -19.06 -2.76 -5.68
C GLY A 192 -17.58 -2.81 -6.08
N VAL A 193 -17.22 -2.31 -7.26
CA VAL A 193 -15.84 -2.19 -7.74
C VAL A 193 -15.46 -0.72 -7.90
N VAL A 194 -14.19 -0.42 -8.18
CA VAL A 194 -13.74 0.97 -8.31
C VAL A 194 -14.56 1.75 -9.34
N ASP A 195 -15.07 2.91 -8.92
CA ASP A 195 -15.80 3.84 -9.76
C ASP A 195 -14.91 4.37 -10.90
N ASN A 196 -15.49 4.49 -12.10
CA ASN A 196 -14.74 4.87 -13.29
C ASN A 196 -14.10 6.27 -13.18
N GLY A 197 -14.67 7.18 -12.38
CA GLY A 197 -14.14 8.52 -12.12
C GLY A 197 -12.79 8.52 -11.40
N PHE A 198 -12.42 7.44 -10.71
CA PHE A 198 -11.11 7.32 -10.04
C PHE A 198 -10.05 6.60 -10.86
N ARG A 199 -10.42 5.98 -11.99
CA ARG A 199 -9.49 5.27 -12.87
C ARG A 199 -8.56 6.21 -13.60
N ASN A 200 -7.40 5.70 -13.98
CA ASN A 200 -6.49 6.45 -14.84
C ASN A 200 -7.16 6.80 -16.17
N PRO A 201 -6.96 8.02 -16.70
CA PRO A 201 -7.34 8.32 -18.08
C PRO A 201 -6.55 7.51 -19.12
N ASP A 202 -5.32 7.08 -18.80
CA ASP A 202 -4.58 6.14 -19.64
C ASP A 202 -4.99 4.70 -19.28
N GLU A 203 -5.72 4.03 -20.18
CA GLU A 203 -6.23 2.67 -19.94
C GLU A 203 -5.13 1.60 -19.81
N ALA A 204 -3.89 1.90 -20.24
CA ALA A 204 -2.75 1.00 -20.04
C ALA A 204 -2.14 1.13 -18.63
N ASP A 205 -2.45 2.21 -17.91
CA ASP A 205 -1.98 2.48 -16.55
C ASP A 205 -2.99 1.96 -15.53
N HIS A 206 -2.63 0.88 -14.84
CA HIS A 206 -3.46 0.23 -13.84
C HIS A 206 -3.57 1.01 -12.51
N HIS A 207 -2.79 2.06 -12.32
CA HIS A 207 -2.90 2.88 -11.11
C HIS A 207 -4.18 3.73 -11.16
N LEU A 208 -4.79 3.99 -10.01
CA LEU A 208 -5.79 5.08 -9.89
C LEU A 208 -5.24 6.41 -10.40
N ASN A 209 -6.14 7.29 -10.85
CA ASN A 209 -5.79 8.63 -11.27
C ASN A 209 -5.31 9.46 -10.07
N LYS A 210 -3.98 9.55 -9.94
CA LYS A 210 -3.31 10.30 -8.86
C LYS A 210 -3.80 11.74 -8.69
N ARG A 211 -4.28 12.40 -9.75
CA ARG A 211 -4.79 13.79 -9.65
C ARG A 211 -6.10 13.86 -8.87
N VAL A 212 -6.91 12.81 -8.94
CA VAL A 212 -8.20 12.70 -8.25
C VAL A 212 -8.04 12.11 -6.86
N VAL A 213 -7.21 11.06 -6.71
CA VAL A 213 -7.10 10.34 -5.43
C VAL A 213 -6.14 10.98 -4.43
N ALA A 214 -5.15 11.76 -4.88
CA ALA A 214 -4.21 12.41 -3.96
C ALA A 214 -4.87 13.43 -3.01
N PRO A 215 -5.81 14.30 -3.44
CA PRO A 215 -6.58 15.14 -2.52
C PRO A 215 -7.37 14.34 -1.48
N ILE A 216 -7.96 13.20 -1.86
CA ILE A 216 -8.72 12.33 -0.95
C ILE A 216 -7.78 11.77 0.12
N TRP A 217 -6.64 11.22 -0.30
CA TRP A 217 -5.59 10.76 0.63
C TRP A 217 -5.11 11.89 1.54
N ALA A 218 -4.88 13.10 1.02
CA ALA A 218 -4.46 14.23 1.82
C ALA A 218 -5.49 14.63 2.88
N ASN A 219 -6.78 14.64 2.54
CA ASN A 219 -7.87 14.90 3.48
C ASN A 219 -7.94 13.84 4.59
N THR A 220 -7.66 12.58 4.27
CA THR A 220 -7.58 11.49 5.25
C THR A 220 -6.32 11.58 6.11
N LEU A 221 -5.18 11.95 5.53
CA LEU A 221 -3.88 11.94 6.20
C LEU A 221 -3.66 13.15 7.10
N ASN A 222 -3.95 14.36 6.61
CA ASN A 222 -3.59 15.60 7.32
C ASN A 222 -4.12 15.66 8.76
N PRO A 223 -5.37 15.29 9.08
CA PRO A 223 -5.85 15.31 10.46
C PRO A 223 -5.03 14.42 11.40
N VAL A 224 -4.50 13.29 10.92
CA VAL A 224 -3.61 12.43 11.71
C VAL A 224 -2.23 13.05 11.80
N LEU A 225 -1.68 13.48 10.67
CA LEU A 225 -0.37 14.09 10.60
C LEU A 225 -0.29 15.35 11.47
N ASP A 226 -1.32 16.18 11.56
CA ASP A 226 -1.34 17.40 12.37
C ASP A 226 -1.33 17.11 13.89
N ARG A 227 -1.83 15.94 14.31
CA ARG A 227 -1.79 15.49 15.71
C ARG A 227 -0.45 14.90 16.11
N LEU A 228 0.29 14.36 15.13
CA LEU A 228 1.64 13.87 15.38
C LEU A 228 2.54 15.09 15.64
N SER A 229 3.17 15.12 16.81
CA SER A 229 4.17 16.15 17.11
C SER A 229 5.32 16.01 16.10
N TRP A 230 5.55 17.01 15.25
CA TRP A 230 6.69 17.08 14.33
C TRP A 230 7.94 17.64 15.02
#